data_AF-A0A352RS05-F1
#
_entry.id   AF-A0A352RS05-F1
#
_cell.length_a   1.000
_cell.length_b   1.000
_cell.length_c   1.000
_cell.angle_alpha   90.00
_cell.angle_beta   90.00
_cell.angle_gamma   90.00
#
_symmetry.space_group_name_H-M   'P 1'
#
loop_
_entity.id
_entity.type
_entity.pdbx_description
1 polymer ?
#
loop_
_entity_poly.entity_id
_entity_poly.type
_entity_poly.pdbx_seq_one_letter_code
_entity_poly.pdbx_strand_id
1 'polypeptide(L)' 'MQIHIKRAIERVPGGMMIVPLLIGSLVATFAPDGPKFFGSFTNALFTGALPILAVFYVCMGASINIKATPYIVKKGGVLF' A
#
# COMPACT_ATOMS: atom_id res chain seq x y z
N MET A 1 -10.00 -15.40 -15.77
CA MET A 1 -10.40 -14.54 -16.91
C MET A 1 -9.61 -13.23 -16.82
N GLN A 2 -8.54 -13.06 -17.61
CA GLN A 2 -7.64 -11.89 -17.51
C GLN A 2 -8.23 -10.71 -18.31
N ILE A 3 -8.52 -9.60 -17.63
CA ILE A 3 -9.07 -8.37 -18.21
C ILE A 3 -8.01 -7.73 -19.12
N HIS A 4 -8.40 -7.22 -20.30
CA HIS A 4 -7.49 -6.63 -21.30
C HIS A 4 -6.52 -5.57 -20.73
N ILE A 5 -6.97 -4.82 -19.71
CA ILE A 5 -6.16 -3.83 -18.98
C ILE A 5 -4.97 -4.47 -18.25
N LYS A 6 -5.14 -5.65 -17.64
CA LYS A 6 -4.06 -6.33 -16.91
C LYS A 6 -2.94 -6.79 -17.84
N ARG A 7 -3.28 -7.27 -19.04
CA ARG A 7 -2.28 -7.62 -20.08
C ARG A 7 -1.50 -6.41 -20.60
N ALA A 8 -2.15 -5.25 -20.73
CA ALA A 8 -1.49 -4.02 -21.17
C ALA A 8 -0.52 -3.49 -20.11
N ILE A 9 -0.90 -3.58 -18.83
CA ILE A 9 -0.08 -3.17 -17.69
C ILE A 9 1.09 -4.15 -17.48
N GLU A 10 0.90 -5.46 -17.68
CA GLU A 10 1.96 -6.49 -17.56
C GLU A 10 2.98 -6.48 -18.70
N ARG A 11 2.71 -5.79 -19.83
CA ARG A 11 3.69 -5.60 -20.91
C ARG A 11 4.87 -4.72 -20.48
N VAL A 12 4.68 -3.89 -19.47
CA VAL A 12 5.75 -3.08 -18.88
C VAL A 12 6.28 -3.86 -17.66
N PRO A 13 7.59 -4.16 -17.59
CA PRO A 13 8.16 -4.82 -16.42
C PRO A 13 7.90 -3.96 -15.18
N GLY A 14 7.19 -4.52 -14.18
CA GLY A 14 6.76 -3.76 -13.00
C GLY A 14 5.57 -2.82 -13.22
N GLY A 15 4.86 -2.90 -14.35
CA GLY A 15 3.75 -2.00 -14.68
C GLY A 15 2.61 -2.00 -13.66
N MET A 16 2.38 -3.12 -12.95
CA MET A 16 1.39 -3.18 -11.87
C MET A 16 1.70 -2.24 -10.68
N MET A 17 2.96 -1.82 -10.51
CA MET A 17 3.37 -0.84 -9.50
C MET A 17 3.69 0.53 -10.12
N ILE A 18 4.35 0.56 -11.27
CA ILE A 18 4.80 1.81 -11.92
C ILE A 18 3.62 2.64 -12.44
N VAL A 19 2.63 1.99 -13.07
CA VAL A 19 1.49 2.70 -13.66
C VAL A 19 0.67 3.43 -12.59
N PRO A 20 0.30 2.81 -11.46
CA PRO A 20 -0.35 3.52 -10.36
C PRO A 20 0.49 4.65 -9.77
N LEU A 21 1.81 4.46 -9.59
CA LEU A 21 2.69 5.48 -9.01
C LEU A 21 2.82 6.71 -9.90
N LEU A 22 2.97 6.52 -11.21
CA LEU A 22 3.03 7.63 -12.17
C LEU A 22 1.72 8.42 -12.23
N ILE A 23 0.58 7.73 -12.19
CA ILE A 23 -0.72 8.40 -12.14
C ILE A 23 -0.85 9.19 -10.83
N GLY A 24 -0.49 8.58 -9.70
CA GLY A 24 -0.49 9.24 -8.39
C GLY A 24 0.41 10.48 -8.34
N SER A 25 1.63 10.40 -8.91
CA SER A 25 2.54 11.54 -8.95
C SER A 25 2.01 12.65 -9.85
N LEU A 26 1.43 12.32 -11.02
CA LEU A 26 0.85 13.33 -11.91
C LEU A 26 -0.34 14.04 -11.24
N VAL A 27 -1.20 13.31 -10.54
CA VAL A 27 -2.31 13.91 -9.78
C VAL A 27 -1.79 14.82 -8.66
N ALA A 28 -0.75 14.41 -7.94
CA ALA A 28 -0.10 15.24 -6.93
C ALA A 28 0.55 16.51 -7.51
N THR A 29 1.08 16.44 -8.74
CA THR A 29 1.72 17.59 -9.43
C THR A 29 0.70 18.57 -10.02
N PHE A 30 -0.39 18.10 -10.65
CA PHE A 30 -1.36 18.97 -11.33
C PHE A 30 -2.51 19.45 -10.46
N ALA A 31 -2.81 18.78 -9.33
CA ALA A 31 -3.91 19.14 -8.43
C ALA A 31 -3.49 19.12 -6.95
N PRO A 32 -2.55 20.00 -6.53
CA PRO A 32 -2.02 20.01 -5.15
C PRO A 32 -3.06 20.40 -4.08
N ASP A 33 -4.16 21.07 -4.46
CA ASP A 33 -5.24 21.45 -3.53
C ASP A 33 -6.43 20.46 -3.51
N GLY A 34 -6.49 19.48 -4.43
CA GLY A 34 -7.51 18.44 -4.44
C GLY A 34 -7.67 17.66 -3.12
N PRO A 35 -6.57 17.32 -2.41
CA PRO A 35 -6.62 16.71 -1.09
C PRO A 35 -7.32 17.55 -0.03
N LYS A 36 -7.21 18.89 -0.09
CA LYS A 36 -7.77 19.81 0.91
C LYS A 36 -9.29 19.91 0.84
N PHE A 37 -9.88 19.66 -0.33
CA PHE A 37 -11.33 19.66 -0.51
C PHE A 37 -12.05 18.53 0.24
N PHE A 38 -11.41 17.39 0.47
CA PHE A 38 -12.03 16.26 1.17
C PHE A 38 -11.80 16.24 2.70
N GLY A 39 -11.02 17.17 3.25
CA GLY A 39 -11.05 17.63 4.66
C GLY A 39 -10.92 16.61 5.81
N SER A 40 -10.59 15.34 5.55
CA SER A 40 -10.59 14.27 6.56
C SER A 40 -9.55 13.19 6.23
N PHE A 41 -9.90 11.90 6.34
CA PHE A 41 -9.04 10.76 6.04
C PHE A 41 -8.39 10.84 4.65
N THR A 42 -9.14 11.29 3.64
CA THR A 42 -8.63 11.50 2.27
C THR A 42 -7.55 12.58 2.25
N ASN A 43 -7.71 13.71 2.93
CA ASN A 43 -6.65 14.73 3.01
C ASN A 43 -5.39 14.16 3.68
N ALA A 44 -5.58 13.44 4.79
CA ALA A 44 -4.48 12.84 5.55
C ALA A 44 -3.74 11.76 4.73
N LEU A 45 -4.44 10.99 3.87
CA LEU A 45 -3.85 10.00 2.97
C LEU A 45 -3.01 10.63 1.85
N PHE A 46 -3.43 11.79 1.34
CA PHE A 46 -2.72 12.49 0.27
C PHE A 46 -1.57 13.37 0.77
N THR A 47 -1.64 13.87 2.00
CA THR A 47 -0.61 14.73 2.60
C THR A 47 0.42 13.96 3.43
N GLY A 48 0.08 12.74 3.89
CA GLY A 48 0.97 11.94 4.74
C GLY A 48 0.81 10.45 4.54
N ALA A 49 1.89 9.70 4.79
CA ALA A 49 1.90 8.24 4.70
C ALA A 49 1.36 7.54 5.96
N LEU A 50 1.18 8.25 7.07
CA LEU A 50 0.78 7.66 8.35
C LEU A 50 -0.57 6.90 8.32
N PRO A 51 -1.66 7.43 7.71
CA PRO A 51 -2.93 6.70 7.70
C PRO A 51 -2.87 5.43 6.84
N ILE A 52 -2.15 5.46 5.71
CA ILE A 52 -2.00 4.25 4.88
C ILE A 52 -1.13 3.21 5.57
N LEU A 53 -0.07 3.64 6.26
CA LEU A 53 0.77 2.75 7.07
C LEU A 53 -0.01 2.16 8.25
N ALA A 54 -0.86 2.93 8.91
CA ALA A 54 -1.69 2.45 10.00
C ALA A 54 -2.62 1.31 9.54
N VAL A 55 -3.34 1.49 8.43
CA VAL A 55 -4.20 0.44 7.86
C VAL A 55 -3.37 -0.76 7.43
N PHE A 56 -2.22 -0.53 6.81
CA PHE A 56 -1.31 -1.60 6.39
C PHE A 56 -0.83 -2.44 7.58
N TYR A 57 -0.43 -1.81 8.70
CA TYR A 57 -0.03 -2.52 9.91
C TYR A 57 -1.19 -3.26 10.59
N VAL A 58 -2.41 -2.71 10.55
CA VAL A 58 -3.61 -3.41 11.04
C VAL A 58 -3.91 -4.64 10.19
N CYS A 59 -3.88 -4.53 8.85
CA CYS A 59 -4.07 -5.66 7.95
C CYS A 59 -2.95 -6.71 8.09
N MET A 60 -1.71 -6.27 8.26
CA MET A 60 -0.57 -7.16 8.51
C MET A 60 -0.77 -7.91 9.83
N GLY A 61 -1.14 -7.20 10.91
CA GLY A 61 -1.44 -7.78 12.21
C GLY A 61 -2.59 -8.79 12.18
N ALA A 62 -3.68 -8.48 11.46
CA ALA A 62 -4.81 -9.39 11.29
C ALA A 62 -4.46 -10.65 10.48
N SER A 63 -3.43 -10.59 9.64
CA SER A 63 -2.94 -11.74 8.86
C SER A 63 -1.98 -12.62 9.66
N ILE A 64 -1.48 -12.17 10.83
CA ILE A 64 -0.60 -12.98 11.69
C ILE A 64 -1.41 -14.12 12.30
N ASN A 65 -1.07 -15.34 11.92
CA ASN A 65 -1.68 -16.53 12.48
C ASN A 65 -1.09 -16.79 13.89
N ILE A 66 -1.91 -16.67 14.93
CA ILE A 66 -1.51 -16.84 16.35
C ILE A 66 -0.85 -18.21 16.61
N LYS A 67 -1.16 -19.23 15.80
CA LYS A 67 -0.53 -20.55 15.88
C LYS A 67 0.89 -20.61 15.31
N ALA A 68 1.23 -19.72 14.37
CA ALA A 68 2.59 -19.61 13.80
C ALA A 68 3.50 -18.71 14.66
N THR A 69 2.92 -17.76 15.40
CA THR A 69 3.62 -16.87 16.34
C THR A 69 4.59 -17.59 17.29
N PRO A 70 4.23 -18.68 18.00
CA PRO A 70 5.15 -19.35 18.91
C PRO A 70 6.33 -20.02 18.21
N TYR A 71 6.19 -20.46 16.95
CA TYR A 71 7.29 -21.03 16.18
C TYR A 71 8.29 -19.94 15.75
N ILE A 72 7.78 -18.77 15.34
CA ILE A 72 8.60 -17.62 14.94
C ILE A 72 9.33 -17.04 16.15
N VAL A 73 8.67 -16.93 17.30
CA VAL A 73 9.31 -16.47 18.55
C VAL A 73 10.38 -17.45 19.03
N LYS A 74 10.15 -18.77 18.95
CA LYS A 74 11.17 -19.77 19.29
C LYS A 74 12.36 -19.73 18.33
N LYS A 75 12.16 -19.58 17.03
CA LYS A 75 13.28 -19.45 16.08
C LYS A 75 14.01 -18.12 16.18
N GLY A 76 13.28 -17.03 16.37
CA GLY A 76 13.85 -15.69 16.54
C GLY A 76 14.64 -15.58 17.84
N GLY A 77 14.12 -16.11 18.94
CA GLY A 77 14.78 -16.07 20.26
C GLY A 77 15.90 -17.09 20.46
N VAL A 78 16.12 -18.02 19.53
CA VAL A 78 17.29 -18.92 19.51
C VAL A 78 18.37 -18.40 18.55
N LEU A 79 18.03 -17.45 17.67
CA LEU A 79 18.97 -16.74 16.80
C LEU A 79 19.57 -15.49 17.47
N PHE A 80 19.09 -15.15 18.67
CA PHE A 80 19.73 -14.27 19.64
C PHE A 80 20.31 -15.10 20.78
#